data_AF-A0A540UQ38-F1
#
_entry.id   AF-A0A540UQ38-F1
#
_cell.length_a   1.000
_cell.length_b   1.000
_cell.length_c   1.000
_cell.angle_alpha   90.00
_cell.angle_beta   90.00
_cell.angle_gamma   90.00
#
_symmetry.space_group_name_H-M   'P 1'
#
loop_
_entity.id
_entity.type
_entity.pdbx_description
1 polymer ?
#
loop_
_entity_poly.entity_id
_entity_poly.type
_entity_poly.pdbx_seq_one_letter_code
_entity_poly.pdbx_strand_id
1 'polypeptide(L)'
;MDKSGLPNVCDIFDTIVTDAMSLEWKTQILENRNSWIAYLKRLDEEYRQKSNQLHLIQTYDDMLPVCANESNLNALYGTLREKCFAQFPTISNVYNNAICPICEGTFTTKVTLEHIIPKGSKGRYQFAILPINLVKCCAECNTSKHQEHSKSARDREVNPYFEEEFKGKVDIENYLILRFMYNSEMETWEMKLVPPSEDENDSDDVAMVKNFINIYNIIQTYQNRVNIEYNRMISVLSKQLILPLSKNVLVEYIKKMRNDYSEKYTLEEGWIDQNYFGKLICETLTDAFEKNPMYIDRFYDVIKQKQLNINSLVFEKNNFLDQLKLGQNQSSLEDYLEWIEKLMHEYYNDFILYFNHLKRNFVNYKLQKPNNEVVSDKMYETILSIFDLYFSETRSFDGFKEKCLKILE
;
A
#
# COMPACT_ATOMS: atom_id res chain seq x y z
N MET A 1 -17.65 9.88 -33.67
CA MET A 1 -17.00 8.76 -32.96
C MET A 1 -16.81 9.20 -31.53
N ASP A 2 -17.42 8.49 -30.58
CA ASP A 2 -17.30 8.77 -29.15
C ASP A 2 -15.82 8.63 -28.75
N LYS A 3 -15.20 9.69 -28.25
CA LYS A 3 -13.75 9.74 -27.96
C LYS A 3 -13.32 8.82 -26.80
N SER A 4 -14.28 8.24 -26.08
CA SER A 4 -14.07 7.41 -24.89
C SER A 4 -13.56 5.99 -25.17
N GLY A 5 -13.74 5.48 -26.40
CA GLY A 5 -13.46 4.07 -26.71
C GLY A 5 -14.40 3.09 -25.99
N LEU A 6 -15.52 3.56 -25.43
CA LEU A 6 -16.52 2.71 -24.80
C LEU A 6 -17.25 1.84 -25.83
N PRO A 7 -17.68 0.62 -25.45
CA PRO A 7 -18.46 -0.21 -26.33
C PRO A 7 -19.86 0.38 -26.56
N ASN A 8 -20.41 0.14 -27.75
CA ASN A 8 -21.73 0.65 -28.10
C ASN A 8 -22.82 -0.02 -27.24
N VAL A 9 -23.80 0.77 -26.80
CA VAL A 9 -24.92 0.26 -25.98
C VAL A 9 -25.72 -0.84 -26.67
N CYS A 10 -25.89 -0.77 -28.00
CA CYS A 10 -26.57 -1.81 -28.78
C CYS A 10 -25.77 -3.11 -28.80
N ASP A 11 -24.47 -3.04 -29.06
CA ASP A 11 -23.60 -4.21 -29.17
C ASP A 11 -23.50 -4.96 -27.83
N ILE A 12 -23.40 -4.20 -26.73
CA ILE A 12 -23.42 -4.74 -25.37
C ILE A 12 -24.76 -5.42 -25.09
N PHE A 13 -25.88 -4.74 -25.37
CA PHE A 13 -27.21 -5.27 -25.14
C PHE A 13 -27.43 -6.59 -25.90
N ASP A 14 -27.10 -6.62 -27.19
CA ASP A 14 -27.25 -7.83 -28.01
C ASP A 14 -26.38 -8.98 -27.47
N THR A 15 -25.17 -8.69 -27.02
CA THR A 15 -24.25 -9.70 -26.47
C THR A 15 -24.79 -10.32 -25.16
N ILE A 16 -25.39 -9.53 -24.28
CA ILE A 16 -25.79 -9.99 -22.93
C ILE A 16 -27.17 -10.67 -22.90
N VAL A 17 -28.01 -10.40 -23.91
CA VAL A 17 -29.35 -11.00 -24.01
C VAL A 17 -29.35 -12.31 -24.82
N THR A 18 -28.40 -12.51 -25.73
CA THR A 18 -28.37 -13.65 -26.67
C THR A 18 -28.13 -15.03 -26.03
N ASP A 19 -27.52 -15.11 -24.85
CA ASP A 19 -27.02 -16.39 -24.31
C ASP A 19 -28.01 -17.23 -23.51
N ALA A 20 -29.28 -16.84 -23.44
CA ALA A 20 -30.24 -17.51 -22.59
C ALA A 20 -31.65 -17.52 -23.19
N MET A 21 -31.74 -18.14 -24.38
CA MET A 21 -33.00 -18.62 -24.96
C MET A 21 -33.74 -19.66 -24.09
N SER A 22 -33.30 -19.92 -22.85
CA SER A 22 -33.93 -20.81 -21.87
C SER A 22 -34.77 -20.10 -20.79
N LEU A 23 -34.71 -18.76 -20.71
CA LEU A 23 -35.45 -17.99 -19.70
C LEU A 23 -36.49 -17.08 -20.36
N GLU A 24 -37.76 -17.27 -20.01
CA GLU A 24 -38.90 -16.57 -20.61
C GLU A 24 -38.75 -15.04 -20.65
N TRP A 25 -38.24 -14.43 -19.57
CA TRP A 25 -38.04 -12.99 -19.49
C TRP A 25 -36.98 -12.47 -20.47
N LYS A 26 -35.95 -13.25 -20.83
CA LYS A 26 -34.96 -12.84 -21.84
C LYS A 26 -35.54 -12.90 -23.25
N THR A 27 -36.42 -13.86 -23.52
CA THR A 27 -37.20 -13.89 -24.77
C THR A 27 -38.05 -12.64 -24.89
N GLN A 28 -38.77 -12.25 -23.83
CA GLN A 28 -39.58 -11.01 -23.82
C GLN A 28 -38.72 -9.75 -24.04
N ILE A 29 -37.50 -9.71 -23.49
CA ILE A 29 -36.55 -8.61 -23.74
C ILE A 29 -36.14 -8.57 -25.23
N LEU A 30 -35.82 -9.71 -25.85
CA LEU A 30 -35.46 -9.78 -27.28
C LEU A 30 -36.62 -9.37 -28.19
N GLU A 31 -37.83 -9.83 -27.91
CA GLU A 31 -39.04 -9.46 -28.66
C GLU A 31 -39.30 -7.95 -28.56
N ASN A 32 -38.94 -7.33 -27.43
CA ASN A 32 -39.06 -5.89 -27.19
C ASN A 32 -37.75 -5.13 -27.36
N ARG A 33 -36.79 -5.68 -28.14
CA ARG A 33 -35.45 -5.11 -28.33
C ARG A 33 -35.45 -3.63 -28.68
N ASN A 34 -36.32 -3.19 -29.60
CA ASN A 34 -36.34 -1.80 -30.04
C ASN A 34 -36.71 -0.83 -28.90
N SER A 35 -37.64 -1.24 -28.02
CA SER A 35 -38.00 -0.46 -26.83
C SER A 35 -36.84 -0.36 -25.86
N TRP A 36 -36.16 -1.48 -25.61
CA TRP A 36 -34.95 -1.53 -24.78
C TRP A 36 -33.82 -0.64 -25.30
N ILE A 37 -33.49 -0.74 -26.59
CA ILE A 37 -32.44 0.08 -27.20
C ILE A 37 -32.80 1.56 -27.14
N ALA A 38 -34.06 1.93 -27.39
CA ALA A 38 -34.50 3.32 -27.27
C ALA A 38 -34.35 3.86 -25.83
N TYR A 39 -34.77 3.06 -24.85
CA TYR A 39 -34.64 3.40 -23.43
C TYR A 39 -33.17 3.55 -23.00
N LEU A 40 -32.31 2.58 -23.33
CA LEU A 40 -30.89 2.62 -22.96
C LEU A 40 -30.15 3.78 -23.63
N LYS A 41 -30.47 4.11 -24.89
CA LYS A 41 -29.91 5.29 -25.57
C LYS A 41 -30.32 6.59 -24.89
N ARG A 42 -31.56 6.68 -24.39
CA ARG A 42 -32.04 7.85 -23.65
C ARG A 42 -31.30 8.01 -22.32
N LEU A 43 -31.06 6.90 -21.60
CA LEU A 43 -30.22 6.92 -20.39
C LEU A 43 -28.77 7.32 -20.70
N ASP A 44 -28.20 6.83 -21.80
CA ASP A 44 -26.85 7.22 -22.26
C ASP A 44 -26.76 8.73 -22.53
N GLU A 45 -27.77 9.28 -23.22
CA GLU A 45 -27.84 10.71 -23.51
C GLU A 45 -28.01 11.54 -22.23
N GLU A 46 -28.90 11.14 -21.32
CA GLU A 46 -29.08 11.79 -20.02
C GLU A 46 -27.77 11.80 -19.23
N TYR A 47 -27.08 10.66 -19.14
CA TYR A 47 -25.79 10.56 -18.45
C TYR A 47 -24.77 11.53 -19.04
N ARG A 48 -24.65 11.59 -20.37
CA ARG A 48 -23.71 12.49 -21.05
C ARG A 48 -24.03 13.96 -20.81
N GLN A 49 -25.31 14.32 -20.80
CA GLN A 49 -25.76 15.69 -20.51
C GLN A 49 -25.57 16.08 -19.04
N LYS A 50 -25.57 15.11 -18.14
CA LYS A 50 -25.46 15.28 -16.68
C LYS A 50 -24.14 14.81 -16.11
N SER A 51 -23.10 14.62 -16.94
CA SER A 51 -21.85 13.97 -16.51
C SER A 51 -21.16 14.63 -15.32
N ASN A 52 -21.29 15.95 -15.15
CA ASN A 52 -20.76 16.71 -14.02
C ASN A 52 -21.79 17.02 -12.91
N GLN A 53 -22.98 16.44 -13.01
CA GLN A 53 -24.12 16.66 -12.10
C GLN A 53 -24.95 15.38 -11.95
N LEU A 54 -24.27 14.23 -11.82
CA LEU A 54 -24.90 12.90 -11.80
C LEU A 54 -25.94 12.72 -10.68
N HIS A 55 -25.82 13.44 -9.57
CA HIS A 55 -26.84 13.51 -8.52
C HIS A 55 -28.23 13.99 -8.99
N LEU A 56 -28.33 14.62 -10.16
CA LEU A 56 -29.58 15.09 -10.78
C LEU A 56 -30.10 14.15 -11.88
N ILE A 57 -29.49 12.98 -12.06
CA ILE A 57 -29.78 12.10 -13.20
C ILE A 57 -31.21 11.53 -13.14
N GLN A 58 -31.87 11.47 -14.30
CA GLN A 58 -33.21 10.89 -14.43
C GLN A 58 -33.17 9.41 -14.84
N THR A 59 -34.13 8.64 -14.34
CA THR A 59 -34.29 7.21 -14.65
C THR A 59 -35.40 6.90 -15.63
N TYR A 60 -36.34 7.84 -15.88
CA TYR A 60 -37.49 7.63 -16.76
C TYR A 60 -38.30 6.38 -16.43
N ASP A 61 -38.66 6.21 -15.15
CA ASP A 61 -39.34 5.01 -14.64
C ASP A 61 -40.71 4.73 -15.30
N ASP A 62 -41.36 5.79 -15.80
CA ASP A 62 -42.60 5.73 -16.57
C ASP A 62 -42.43 5.10 -17.96
N MET A 63 -41.19 4.93 -18.42
CA MET A 63 -40.83 4.40 -19.74
C MET A 63 -40.05 3.09 -19.67
N LEU A 64 -40.08 2.40 -18.52
CA LEU A 64 -39.36 1.15 -18.35
C LEU A 64 -39.80 0.11 -19.39
N PRO A 65 -38.87 -0.47 -20.15
CA PRO A 65 -39.20 -1.53 -21.09
C PRO A 65 -39.60 -2.82 -20.35
N VAL A 66 -40.24 -3.74 -21.08
CA VAL A 66 -40.69 -5.02 -20.52
C VAL A 66 -39.54 -5.76 -19.84
N CYS A 67 -39.81 -6.30 -18.65
CA CYS A 67 -38.83 -7.00 -17.81
C CYS A 67 -37.66 -6.16 -17.29
N ALA A 68 -37.71 -4.82 -17.36
CA ALA A 68 -36.67 -3.91 -16.85
C ALA A 68 -36.75 -3.66 -15.33
N ASN A 69 -36.70 -4.74 -14.54
CA ASN A 69 -36.62 -4.64 -13.08
C ASN A 69 -35.19 -4.84 -12.58
N GLU A 70 -34.95 -4.50 -11.30
CA GLU A 70 -33.64 -4.60 -10.65
C GLU A 70 -33.02 -6.00 -10.73
N SER A 71 -33.81 -7.05 -10.52
CA SER A 71 -33.33 -8.44 -10.55
C SER A 71 -32.79 -8.81 -11.94
N ASN A 72 -33.56 -8.50 -12.99
CA ASN A 72 -33.20 -8.80 -14.36
C ASN A 72 -31.98 -7.98 -14.82
N LEU A 73 -31.91 -6.68 -14.49
CA LEU A 73 -30.76 -5.85 -14.82
C LEU A 73 -29.49 -6.30 -14.08
N ASN A 74 -29.61 -6.76 -12.84
CA ASN A 74 -28.51 -7.38 -12.10
C ASN A 74 -28.02 -8.68 -12.77
N ALA A 75 -28.94 -9.53 -13.23
CA ALA A 75 -28.60 -10.75 -13.95
C ALA A 75 -27.91 -10.44 -15.30
N LEU A 76 -28.41 -9.46 -16.05
CA LEU A 76 -27.80 -9.01 -17.31
C LEU A 76 -26.40 -8.44 -17.08
N TYR A 77 -26.18 -7.69 -16.00
CA TYR A 77 -24.84 -7.22 -15.64
C TYR A 77 -23.89 -8.39 -15.28
N GLY A 78 -24.39 -9.46 -14.67
CA GLY A 78 -23.63 -10.70 -14.48
C GLY A 78 -23.05 -11.20 -15.80
N THR A 79 -23.91 -11.35 -16.81
CA THR A 79 -23.50 -11.75 -18.17
C THR A 79 -22.58 -10.71 -18.83
N LEU A 80 -22.82 -9.41 -18.62
CA LEU A 80 -21.96 -8.33 -19.12
C LEU A 80 -20.53 -8.48 -18.61
N ARG A 81 -20.34 -8.70 -17.31
CA ARG A 81 -19.00 -8.91 -16.73
C ARG A 81 -18.30 -10.12 -17.29
N GLU A 82 -19.03 -11.19 -17.59
CA GLU A 82 -18.43 -12.42 -18.13
C GLU A 82 -18.04 -12.27 -19.60
N LYS A 83 -18.89 -11.63 -20.40
CA LYS A 83 -18.74 -11.62 -21.87
C LYS A 83 -18.15 -10.35 -22.46
N CYS A 84 -18.44 -9.21 -21.84
CA CYS A 84 -18.15 -7.90 -22.41
C CYS A 84 -16.97 -7.19 -21.73
N PHE A 85 -16.43 -7.74 -20.64
CA PHE A 85 -15.35 -7.11 -19.86
C PHE A 85 -14.15 -6.68 -20.70
N ALA A 86 -13.75 -7.50 -21.67
CA ALA A 86 -12.62 -7.19 -22.56
C ALA A 86 -12.86 -5.95 -23.44
N GLN A 87 -14.13 -5.60 -23.73
CA GLN A 87 -14.49 -4.49 -24.60
C GLN A 87 -14.37 -3.12 -23.91
N PHE A 88 -14.32 -3.07 -22.58
CA PHE A 88 -14.19 -1.82 -21.85
C PHE A 88 -12.77 -1.26 -21.95
N PRO A 89 -12.60 0.06 -22.17
CA PRO A 89 -11.30 0.66 -22.32
C PRO A 89 -10.50 0.62 -21.02
N THR A 90 -9.18 0.54 -21.17
CA THR A 90 -8.22 0.85 -20.12
C THR A 90 -7.55 2.17 -20.46
N ILE A 91 -7.23 2.97 -19.44
CA ILE A 91 -6.33 4.10 -19.61
C ILE A 91 -4.90 3.68 -19.28
N SER A 92 -3.93 4.37 -19.87
CA SER A 92 -2.51 4.12 -19.63
C SER A 92 -1.83 5.36 -19.05
N ASN A 93 -0.79 5.15 -18.25
CA ASN A 93 0.11 6.22 -17.82
C ASN A 93 1.11 6.61 -18.93
N VAL A 94 2.00 7.55 -18.62
CA VAL A 94 3.08 8.02 -19.51
C VAL A 94 4.03 6.93 -20.00
N TYR A 95 4.07 5.78 -19.31
CA TYR A 95 4.89 4.62 -19.67
C TYR A 95 4.13 3.54 -20.44
N ASN A 96 2.92 3.84 -20.91
CA ASN A 96 2.00 2.92 -21.58
C ASN A 96 1.56 1.71 -20.72
N ASN A 97 1.71 1.78 -19.40
CA ASN A 97 1.16 0.76 -18.50
C ASN A 97 -0.32 1.05 -18.24
N ALA A 98 -1.17 0.03 -18.29
CA ALA A 98 -2.58 0.17 -17.97
C ALA A 98 -2.77 0.48 -16.48
N ILE A 99 -3.53 1.53 -16.17
CA ILE A 99 -3.77 2.02 -14.80
C ILE A 99 -5.26 2.04 -14.45
N CYS A 100 -5.53 1.97 -13.14
CA CYS A 100 -6.84 2.23 -12.57
C CYS A 100 -7.15 3.73 -12.70
N PRO A 101 -8.25 4.14 -13.35
CA PRO A 101 -8.64 5.55 -13.49
C PRO A 101 -9.14 6.19 -12.19
N ILE A 102 -9.39 5.41 -11.13
CA ILE A 102 -9.86 5.92 -9.84
C ILE A 102 -8.69 6.27 -8.92
N CYS A 103 -7.66 5.43 -8.87
CA CYS A 103 -6.50 5.62 -7.97
C CYS A 103 -5.17 5.73 -8.71
N GLU A 104 -5.18 5.74 -10.05
CA GLU A 104 -3.99 5.84 -10.91
C GLU A 104 -2.95 4.72 -10.74
N GLY A 105 -3.29 3.65 -10.01
CA GLY A 105 -2.38 2.53 -9.81
C GLY A 105 -2.28 1.67 -11.04
N THR A 106 -1.06 1.25 -11.39
CA THR A 106 -0.86 0.22 -12.41
C THR A 106 -1.65 -1.04 -12.04
N PHE A 107 -2.37 -1.62 -13.00
CA PHE A 107 -3.10 -2.86 -12.78
C PHE A 107 -2.13 -4.04 -12.54
N THR A 108 -1.89 -4.33 -11.27
CA THR A 108 -1.09 -5.49 -10.81
C THR A 108 -1.95 -6.55 -10.12
N THR A 109 -3.18 -6.18 -9.74
CA THR A 109 -4.16 -7.04 -9.06
C THR A 109 -5.35 -7.34 -9.97
N LYS A 110 -6.38 -8.01 -9.40
CA LYS A 110 -7.62 -8.30 -10.11
C LYS A 110 -8.31 -7.00 -10.56
N VAL A 111 -8.51 -6.87 -11.87
CA VAL A 111 -9.28 -5.78 -12.47
C VAL A 111 -10.77 -6.14 -12.47
N THR A 112 -11.62 -5.19 -12.13
CA THR A 112 -13.08 -5.33 -12.07
C THR A 112 -13.76 -4.18 -12.82
N LEU A 113 -15.09 -4.19 -12.91
CA LEU A 113 -15.88 -3.05 -13.40
C LEU A 113 -16.62 -2.41 -12.22
N GLU A 114 -16.29 -1.14 -11.96
CA GLU A 114 -16.99 -0.30 -11.01
C GLU A 114 -18.16 0.42 -11.68
N HIS A 115 -19.26 0.54 -10.96
CA HIS A 115 -20.38 1.39 -11.34
C HIS A 115 -20.14 2.80 -10.82
N ILE A 116 -20.13 3.81 -11.69
CA ILE A 116 -20.03 5.21 -11.24
C ILE A 116 -21.32 5.64 -10.54
N ILE A 117 -22.48 5.26 -11.05
CA ILE A 117 -23.75 5.35 -10.33
C ILE A 117 -24.07 3.95 -9.82
N PRO A 118 -24.18 3.74 -8.49
CA PRO A 118 -24.43 2.42 -7.91
C PRO A 118 -25.68 1.76 -8.49
N LYS A 119 -25.61 0.45 -8.72
CA LYS A 119 -26.70 -0.31 -9.37
C LYS A 119 -27.70 -0.99 -8.41
N GLY A 120 -27.53 -0.86 -7.10
CA GLY A 120 -28.37 -1.52 -6.10
C GLY A 120 -29.69 -0.81 -5.84
N SER A 121 -30.48 -1.34 -4.90
CA SER A 121 -31.79 -0.79 -4.50
C SER A 121 -31.76 0.63 -3.95
N LYS A 122 -30.61 1.06 -3.40
CA LYS A 122 -30.35 2.44 -2.97
C LYS A 122 -29.63 3.28 -4.04
N GLY A 123 -29.32 2.68 -5.17
CA GLY A 123 -28.72 3.30 -6.33
C GLY A 123 -29.73 3.54 -7.45
N ARG A 124 -29.26 3.47 -8.70
CA ARG A 124 -30.05 3.54 -9.93
C ARG A 124 -29.78 2.31 -10.80
N TYR A 125 -30.45 1.20 -10.49
CA TYR A 125 -30.26 -0.08 -11.21
C TYR A 125 -30.51 0.02 -12.72
N GLN A 126 -31.25 1.02 -13.18
CA GLN A 126 -31.49 1.36 -14.59
C GLN A 126 -30.17 1.58 -15.36
N PHE A 127 -29.12 2.04 -14.69
CA PHE A 127 -27.79 2.29 -15.26
C PHE A 127 -26.83 1.08 -15.14
N ALA A 128 -27.29 -0.06 -14.63
CA ALA A 128 -26.42 -1.19 -14.27
C ALA A 128 -25.65 -1.80 -15.46
N ILE A 129 -26.24 -1.76 -16.66
CA ILE A 129 -25.67 -2.33 -17.88
C ILE A 129 -25.16 -1.28 -18.87
N LEU A 130 -25.24 0.00 -18.50
CA LEU A 130 -24.90 1.09 -19.40
C LEU A 130 -23.37 1.26 -19.48
N PRO A 131 -22.75 1.19 -20.66
CA PRO A 131 -21.29 1.23 -20.76
C PRO A 131 -20.64 2.47 -20.15
N ILE A 132 -21.26 3.64 -20.31
CA ILE A 132 -20.74 4.91 -19.77
C ILE A 132 -20.70 4.93 -18.23
N ASN A 133 -21.53 4.12 -17.58
CA ASN A 133 -21.59 4.02 -16.14
C ASN A 133 -20.56 3.02 -15.57
N LEU A 134 -19.77 2.37 -16.41
CA LEU A 134 -18.88 1.26 -16.04
C LEU A 134 -17.41 1.58 -16.31
N VAL A 135 -16.59 1.46 -15.28
CA VAL A 135 -15.18 1.81 -15.33
C VAL A 135 -14.33 0.63 -14.87
N LYS A 136 -13.31 0.27 -15.67
CA LYS A 136 -12.31 -0.72 -15.24
C LYS A 136 -11.54 -0.16 -14.06
N CYS A 137 -11.49 -0.87 -12.95
CA CYS A 137 -10.77 -0.44 -11.75
C CYS A 137 -10.13 -1.62 -11.03
N CYS A 138 -9.22 -1.35 -10.10
CA CYS A 138 -8.67 -2.39 -9.23
C CYS A 138 -9.70 -2.81 -8.19
N ALA A 139 -9.62 -4.06 -7.71
CA ALA A 139 -10.56 -4.59 -6.73
C ALA A 139 -10.61 -3.76 -5.43
N GLU A 140 -9.52 -3.09 -5.07
CA GLU A 140 -9.41 -2.24 -3.88
C GLU A 140 -10.22 -0.94 -4.00
N CYS A 141 -10.46 -0.46 -5.22
CA CYS A 141 -11.30 0.71 -5.49
C CYS A 141 -12.77 0.33 -5.71
N ASN A 142 -13.09 -0.93 -6.03
CA ASN A 142 -14.46 -1.41 -6.11
C ASN A 142 -14.97 -1.77 -4.71
N THR A 143 -15.44 -0.77 -3.97
CA THR A 143 -15.73 -0.91 -2.54
C THR A 143 -17.23 -1.11 -2.26
N SER A 144 -17.52 -1.72 -1.11
CA SER A 144 -18.88 -1.78 -0.57
C SER A 144 -19.37 -0.47 0.06
N LYS A 145 -18.56 0.60 0.09
CA LYS A 145 -18.99 1.93 0.56
C LYS A 145 -19.82 2.66 -0.48
N HIS A 146 -19.61 2.34 -1.76
CA HIS A 146 -20.29 2.98 -2.88
C HIS A 146 -21.56 2.22 -3.28
N GLN A 147 -22.64 2.40 -2.52
CA GLN A 147 -23.88 1.62 -2.69
C GLN A 147 -25.14 2.48 -2.83
N GLU A 148 -25.06 3.76 -2.46
CA GLU A 148 -26.18 4.70 -2.53
C GLU A 148 -25.90 5.74 -3.61
N HIS A 149 -26.94 6.08 -4.37
CA HIS A 149 -26.85 7.20 -5.30
C HIS A 149 -26.77 8.52 -4.55
N SER A 150 -25.93 9.43 -5.06
CA SER A 150 -25.72 10.75 -4.47
C SER A 150 -27.00 11.58 -4.42
N LYS A 151 -27.11 12.42 -3.39
CA LYS A 151 -28.32 13.22 -3.11
C LYS A 151 -28.13 14.71 -3.42
N SER A 152 -26.90 15.15 -3.63
CA SER A 152 -26.54 16.56 -3.80
C SER A 152 -25.25 16.73 -4.61
N ALA A 153 -24.88 17.98 -4.89
CA ALA A 153 -23.59 18.29 -5.50
C ALA A 153 -22.39 17.90 -4.63
N ARG A 154 -22.56 17.89 -3.30
CA ARG A 154 -21.51 17.61 -2.30
C ARG A 154 -21.06 16.16 -2.25
N ASP A 155 -21.94 15.24 -2.59
CA ASP A 155 -21.69 13.81 -2.56
C ASP A 155 -21.77 13.19 -3.95
N ARG A 156 -21.91 14.00 -5.01
CA ARG A 156 -22.06 13.54 -6.40
C ARG A 156 -20.96 12.58 -6.80
N GLU A 157 -21.33 11.58 -7.59
CA GLU A 157 -20.36 10.67 -8.17
C GLU A 157 -19.54 11.38 -9.25
N VAL A 158 -18.30 10.93 -9.43
CA VAL A 158 -17.36 11.48 -10.42
C VAL A 158 -17.00 10.41 -11.41
N ASN A 159 -17.17 10.70 -12.71
CA ASN A 159 -16.72 9.79 -13.75
C ASN A 159 -15.32 10.16 -14.26
N PRO A 160 -14.28 9.37 -13.95
CA PRO A 160 -12.89 9.70 -14.31
C PRO A 160 -12.62 9.67 -15.83
N TYR A 161 -13.55 9.18 -16.66
CA TYR A 161 -13.42 9.23 -18.12
C TYR A 161 -14.00 10.49 -18.76
N PHE A 162 -14.92 11.20 -18.10
CA PHE A 162 -15.72 12.26 -18.73
C PHE A 162 -15.56 13.62 -18.07
N GLU A 163 -15.10 13.67 -16.83
CA GLU A 163 -14.86 14.93 -16.13
C GLU A 163 -13.40 15.37 -16.30
N GLU A 164 -13.06 15.95 -17.45
CA GLU A 164 -11.76 16.62 -17.65
C GLU A 164 -11.53 17.72 -16.61
N GLU A 165 -12.61 18.35 -16.15
CA GLU A 165 -12.58 19.30 -15.03
C GLU A 165 -12.12 18.65 -13.72
N PHE A 166 -12.46 17.38 -13.46
CA PHE A 166 -11.91 16.66 -12.31
C PHE A 166 -10.41 16.38 -12.49
N LYS A 167 -9.97 16.07 -13.71
CA LYS A 167 -8.56 15.84 -14.06
C LYS A 167 -7.66 17.08 -14.06
N GLY A 168 -8.18 18.27 -13.74
CA GLY A 168 -7.36 19.49 -13.73
C GLY A 168 -7.85 20.66 -12.86
N LYS A 169 -9.04 20.58 -12.24
CA LYS A 169 -9.53 21.58 -11.27
C LYS A 169 -9.53 21.08 -9.83
N VAL A 170 -9.52 19.76 -9.64
CA VAL A 170 -9.40 19.16 -8.32
C VAL A 170 -8.09 18.39 -8.23
N ASP A 171 -7.10 19.01 -7.61
CA ASP A 171 -5.90 18.30 -7.21
C ASP A 171 -6.22 17.50 -5.95
N ILE A 172 -6.54 16.20 -6.13
CA ILE A 172 -6.72 15.27 -5.01
C ILE A 172 -5.52 15.29 -4.05
N GLU A 173 -4.34 15.62 -4.58
CA GLU A 173 -3.08 15.84 -3.85
C GLU A 173 -3.20 16.84 -2.71
N ASN A 174 -4.00 17.91 -2.87
CA ASN A 174 -4.23 18.91 -1.83
C ASN A 174 -4.91 18.34 -0.58
N TYR A 175 -5.49 17.14 -0.68
CA TYR A 175 -6.16 16.43 0.40
C TYR A 175 -5.36 15.23 0.92
N LEU A 176 -4.18 14.95 0.37
CA LEU A 176 -3.29 13.87 0.80
C LEU A 176 -2.32 14.36 1.87
N ILE A 177 -2.79 14.39 3.12
CA ILE A 177 -1.98 14.84 4.25
C ILE A 177 -1.16 13.68 4.79
N LEU A 178 0.15 13.70 4.56
CA LEU A 178 1.08 12.71 5.12
C LEU A 178 1.72 13.23 6.43
N ARG A 179 1.88 12.34 7.40
CA ARG A 179 2.52 12.65 8.69
C ARG A 179 3.57 11.61 9.05
N PHE A 180 4.68 12.09 9.62
CA PHE A 180 5.68 11.25 10.26
C PHE A 180 5.35 11.10 11.76
N MET A 181 4.91 9.91 12.17
CA MET A 181 4.37 9.68 13.51
C MET A 181 4.82 8.35 14.12
N TYR A 182 4.82 8.28 15.46
CA TYR A 182 5.18 7.06 16.18
C TYR A 182 4.04 6.05 16.15
N ASN A 183 4.34 4.83 15.72
CA ASN A 183 3.48 3.67 15.79
C ASN A 183 3.83 2.86 17.04
N SER A 184 2.92 2.81 18.01
CA SER A 184 3.12 2.11 19.27
C SER A 184 3.08 0.59 19.14
N GLU A 185 2.39 0.04 18.14
CA GLU A 185 2.31 -1.41 17.91
C GLU A 185 3.61 -1.96 17.32
N MET A 186 4.22 -1.19 16.41
CA MET A 186 5.47 -1.55 15.73
C MET A 186 6.71 -0.98 16.43
N GLU A 187 6.52 -0.22 17.51
CA GLU A 187 7.56 0.50 18.26
C GLU A 187 8.55 1.29 17.38
N THR A 188 8.02 1.93 16.33
CA THR A 188 8.82 2.64 15.33
C THR A 188 8.09 3.85 14.77
N TRP A 189 8.80 4.72 14.06
CA TRP A 189 8.21 5.86 13.38
C TRP A 189 7.86 5.53 11.93
N GLU A 190 6.65 5.88 11.51
CA GLU A 190 6.11 5.57 10.19
C GLU A 190 5.56 6.81 9.48
N MET A 191 5.31 6.62 8.18
CA MET A 191 4.59 7.57 7.34
C MET A 191 3.11 7.18 7.31
N LYS A 192 2.22 8.09 7.73
CA LYS A 192 0.78 7.85 7.77
C LYS A 192 0.01 8.92 7.02
N LEU A 193 -0.77 8.51 6.02
CA LEU A 193 -1.77 9.35 5.39
C LEU A 193 -2.96 9.51 6.33
N VAL A 194 -3.35 10.76 6.54
CA VAL A 194 -4.50 11.14 7.35
C VAL A 194 -5.66 11.44 6.41
N PRO A 195 -6.84 10.83 6.61
CA PRO A 195 -8.02 11.20 5.85
C PRO A 195 -8.34 12.70 5.99
N PRO A 196 -8.86 13.35 4.93
CA PRO A 196 -9.29 14.73 5.04
C PRO A 196 -10.39 14.84 6.10
N SER A 197 -10.32 15.87 6.95
CA SER A 197 -11.36 16.13 7.95
C SER A 197 -12.66 16.56 7.27
N GLU A 198 -13.79 16.15 7.81
CA GLU A 198 -15.09 16.71 7.42
C GLU A 198 -15.19 18.15 7.93
N ASP A 199 -15.61 19.08 7.08
CA ASP A 199 -15.93 20.45 7.45
C ASP A 199 -17.26 20.84 6.80
N GLU A 200 -18.23 21.25 7.61
CA GLU A 200 -19.55 21.66 7.12
C GLU A 200 -19.47 22.90 6.21
N ASN A 201 -18.40 23.71 6.34
CA ASN A 201 -18.17 24.90 5.52
C ASN A 201 -17.41 24.60 4.22
N ASP A 202 -17.07 23.33 3.95
CA ASP A 202 -16.50 22.93 2.66
C ASP A 202 -17.42 23.41 1.53
N SER A 203 -16.83 24.01 0.49
CA SER A 203 -17.55 24.19 -0.78
C SER A 203 -17.99 22.83 -1.34
N ASP A 204 -19.00 22.83 -2.22
CA ASP A 204 -19.52 21.58 -2.78
C ASP A 204 -18.44 20.78 -3.52
N ASP A 205 -17.52 21.46 -4.21
CA ASP A 205 -16.39 20.81 -4.88
C ASP A 205 -15.45 20.14 -3.87
N VAL A 206 -15.13 20.80 -2.76
CA VAL A 206 -14.27 20.24 -1.70
C VAL A 206 -14.93 19.01 -1.08
N ALA A 207 -16.22 19.11 -0.74
CA ALA A 207 -16.98 18.01 -0.15
C ALA A 207 -17.06 16.80 -1.09
N MET A 208 -17.28 17.04 -2.39
CA MET A 208 -17.33 16.01 -3.42
C MET A 208 -16.02 15.22 -3.50
N VAL A 209 -14.89 15.89 -3.34
CA VAL A 209 -13.57 15.27 -3.45
C VAL A 209 -13.24 14.44 -2.23
N LYS A 210 -13.60 14.93 -1.04
CA LYS A 210 -13.54 14.15 0.20
C LYS A 210 -14.44 12.91 0.12
N ASN A 211 -15.63 13.05 -0.47
CA ASN A 211 -16.51 11.92 -0.73
C ASN A 211 -15.87 10.90 -1.69
N PHE A 212 -15.32 11.34 -2.82
CA PHE A 212 -14.58 10.49 -3.77
C PHE A 212 -13.46 9.70 -3.09
N ILE A 213 -12.62 10.38 -2.29
CA ILE A 213 -11.54 9.76 -1.50
C ILE A 213 -12.08 8.66 -0.58
N ASN A 214 -13.23 8.91 0.06
CA ASN A 214 -13.84 7.98 1.01
C ASN A 214 -14.48 6.75 0.32
N ILE A 215 -15.34 6.96 -0.68
CA ILE A 215 -16.10 5.88 -1.34
C ILE A 215 -15.18 4.93 -2.10
N TYR A 216 -14.05 5.42 -2.62
CA TYR A 216 -13.06 4.60 -3.33
C TYR A 216 -11.85 4.19 -2.49
N ASN A 217 -11.89 4.44 -1.18
CA ASN A 217 -10.86 4.04 -0.23
C ASN A 217 -9.43 4.49 -0.63
N ILE A 218 -9.32 5.70 -1.19
CA ILE A 218 -8.07 6.22 -1.75
C ILE A 218 -6.97 6.31 -0.70
N ILE A 219 -7.28 6.76 0.52
CA ILE A 219 -6.30 6.86 1.62
C ILE A 219 -5.63 5.51 1.90
N GLN A 220 -6.39 4.41 1.96
CA GLN A 220 -5.81 3.10 2.24
C GLN A 220 -4.97 2.59 1.06
N THR A 221 -5.45 2.79 -0.17
CA THR A 221 -4.72 2.40 -1.38
C THR A 221 -3.41 3.16 -1.50
N TYR A 222 -3.42 4.47 -1.25
CA TYR A 222 -2.21 5.31 -1.28
C TYR A 222 -1.30 5.06 -0.09
N GLN A 223 -1.84 4.73 1.09
CA GLN A 223 -1.03 4.35 2.24
C GLN A 223 -0.14 3.16 1.92
N ASN A 224 -0.66 2.16 1.20
CA ASN A 224 0.14 1.02 0.77
C ASN A 224 1.31 1.44 -0.13
N ARG A 225 1.09 2.40 -1.04
CA ARG A 225 2.14 2.90 -1.94
C ARG A 225 3.17 3.77 -1.23
N VAL A 226 2.72 4.64 -0.32
CA VAL A 226 3.59 5.37 0.62
C VAL A 226 4.46 4.40 1.40
N ASN A 227 3.88 3.32 1.94
CA ASN A 227 4.63 2.32 2.70
C ASN A 227 5.69 1.63 1.83
N ILE A 228 5.36 1.25 0.59
CA ILE A 228 6.31 0.64 -0.34
C ILE A 228 7.47 1.60 -0.60
N GLU A 229 7.18 2.86 -0.93
CA GLU A 229 8.20 3.83 -1.28
C GLU A 229 9.05 4.24 -0.07
N TYR A 230 8.43 4.48 1.08
CA TYR A 230 9.12 4.76 2.34
C TYR A 230 10.07 3.62 2.73
N ASN A 231 9.61 2.37 2.66
CA ASN A 231 10.46 1.21 2.95
C ASN A 231 11.61 1.06 1.93
N ARG A 232 11.37 1.39 0.66
CA ARG A 232 12.43 1.43 -0.36
C ARG A 232 13.49 2.47 0.02
N MET A 233 13.07 3.68 0.37
CA MET A 233 13.98 4.75 0.81
C MET A 233 14.79 4.32 2.04
N ILE A 234 14.14 3.81 3.09
CA ILE A 234 14.82 3.33 4.31
C ILE A 234 15.81 2.20 3.97
N SER A 235 15.45 1.27 3.08
CA SER A 235 16.33 0.19 2.63
C SER A 235 17.58 0.72 1.92
N VAL A 236 17.43 1.69 1.01
CA VAL A 236 18.56 2.34 0.34
C VAL A 236 19.45 3.07 1.35
N LEU A 237 18.85 3.87 2.23
CA LEU A 237 19.56 4.62 3.26
C LEU A 237 20.32 3.69 4.22
N SER A 238 19.70 2.60 4.67
CA SER A 238 20.33 1.62 5.54
C SER A 238 21.58 0.95 4.93
N LYS A 239 21.65 0.86 3.60
CA LYS A 239 22.79 0.24 2.89
C LYS A 239 23.88 1.24 2.53
N GLN A 240 23.50 2.46 2.18
CA GLN A 240 24.41 3.49 1.67
C GLN A 240 25.03 4.35 2.77
N LEU A 241 24.33 4.53 3.89
CA LEU A 241 24.80 5.35 5.00
C LEU A 241 25.71 4.52 5.91
N ILE A 242 27.03 4.61 5.71
CA ILE A 242 28.02 4.14 6.70
C ILE A 242 27.95 5.08 7.90
N LEU A 243 27.29 4.64 8.98
CA LEU A 243 27.20 5.43 10.20
C LEU A 243 28.59 5.64 10.81
N PRO A 244 28.86 6.77 11.48
CA PRO A 244 27.93 7.84 11.78
C PRO A 244 27.99 8.94 10.71
N LEU A 245 27.06 8.93 9.75
CA LEU A 245 26.80 10.15 8.98
C LEU A 245 26.33 11.24 9.94
N SER A 246 26.85 12.45 9.75
CA SER A 246 26.31 13.60 10.47
C SER A 246 24.84 13.81 10.09
N LYS A 247 24.02 14.16 11.08
CA LYS A 247 22.60 14.48 10.91
C LYS A 247 22.36 15.49 9.79
N ASN A 248 23.29 16.44 9.60
CA ASN A 248 23.25 17.43 8.52
C ASN A 248 23.32 16.79 7.13
N VAL A 249 24.17 15.78 6.94
CA VAL A 249 24.25 15.10 5.64
C VAL A 249 22.99 14.30 5.36
N LEU A 250 22.34 13.71 6.38
CA LEU A 250 21.04 13.06 6.21
C LEU A 250 19.98 14.06 5.71
N VAL A 251 19.92 15.25 6.32
CA VAL A 251 19.00 16.32 5.90
C VAL A 251 19.26 16.73 4.44
N GLU A 252 20.53 16.98 4.07
CA GLU A 252 20.88 17.34 2.69
C GLU A 252 20.59 16.21 1.68
N TYR A 253 20.77 14.95 2.10
CA TYR A 253 20.41 13.81 1.27
C TYR A 253 18.89 13.73 1.03
N ILE A 254 18.06 13.92 2.05
CA ILE A 254 16.60 13.94 1.90
C ILE A 254 16.16 15.10 1.00
N LYS A 255 16.76 16.29 1.12
CA LYS A 255 16.49 17.42 0.21
C LYS A 255 16.86 17.09 -1.24
N LYS A 256 17.99 16.41 -1.45
CA LYS A 256 18.38 15.96 -2.79
C LYS A 256 17.37 14.96 -3.36
N MET A 257 16.97 13.95 -2.57
CA MET A 257 15.95 12.99 -3.00
C MET A 257 14.64 13.67 -3.37
N ARG A 258 14.19 14.67 -2.58
CA ARG A 258 13.00 15.47 -2.88
C ARG A 258 13.07 16.07 -4.29
N ASN A 259 14.19 16.65 -4.65
CA ASN A 259 14.39 17.27 -5.96
C ASN A 259 14.39 16.21 -7.07
N ASP A 260 15.10 15.10 -6.88
CA ASP A 260 15.16 13.99 -7.84
C ASP A 260 13.76 13.39 -8.09
N TYR A 261 12.93 13.24 -7.06
CA TYR A 261 11.53 12.81 -7.20
C TYR A 261 10.67 13.86 -7.88
N SER A 262 10.84 15.14 -7.54
CA SER A 262 10.05 16.24 -8.11
C SER A 262 10.29 16.39 -9.61
N GLU A 263 11.54 16.26 -10.06
CA GLU A 263 11.89 16.26 -11.48
C GLU A 263 11.22 15.10 -12.21
N LYS A 264 11.30 13.88 -11.66
CA LYS A 264 10.68 12.69 -12.27
C LYS A 264 9.16 12.76 -12.30
N TYR A 265 8.53 13.20 -11.21
CA TYR A 265 7.08 13.38 -11.14
C TYR A 265 6.58 14.39 -12.19
N THR A 266 7.36 15.45 -12.45
CA THR A 266 7.06 16.40 -13.53
C THR A 266 7.15 15.75 -14.91
N LEU A 267 8.17 14.90 -15.15
CA LEU A 267 8.30 14.12 -16.38
C LEU A 267 7.19 13.07 -16.54
N GLU A 268 6.52 12.69 -15.44
CA GLU A 268 5.38 11.78 -15.41
C GLU A 268 4.03 12.50 -15.58
N GLU A 269 4.03 13.76 -15.99
CA GLU A 269 2.83 14.56 -16.29
C GLU A 269 1.83 14.61 -15.12
N GLY A 270 2.33 14.58 -13.88
CA GLY A 270 1.47 14.66 -12.68
C GLY A 270 0.87 13.32 -12.25
N TRP A 271 1.33 12.19 -12.77
CA TRP A 271 0.83 10.86 -12.38
C TRP A 271 1.08 10.56 -10.89
N ILE A 272 0.01 10.29 -10.14
CA ILE A 272 0.05 10.04 -8.69
C ILE A 272 0.47 8.59 -8.42
N ASP A 273 1.77 8.34 -8.53
CA ASP A 273 2.36 7.06 -8.20
C ASP A 273 3.74 7.20 -7.53
N GLN A 274 4.71 6.38 -7.90
CA GLN A 274 5.93 6.20 -7.14
C GLN A 274 6.72 7.49 -6.87
N ASN A 275 6.94 8.32 -7.88
CA ASN A 275 7.73 9.55 -7.69
C ASN A 275 6.95 10.62 -6.95
N TYR A 276 5.62 10.71 -7.13
CA TYR A 276 4.76 11.55 -6.31
C TYR A 276 4.89 11.21 -4.82
N PHE A 277 4.73 9.93 -4.46
CA PHE A 277 4.84 9.54 -3.04
C PHE A 277 6.26 9.72 -2.49
N GLY A 278 7.29 9.47 -3.30
CA GLY A 278 8.68 9.76 -2.92
C GLY A 278 8.91 11.24 -2.61
N LYS A 279 8.38 12.13 -3.46
CA LYS A 279 8.39 13.59 -3.24
C LYS A 279 7.64 13.94 -1.94
N LEU A 280 6.40 13.48 -1.78
CA LEU A 280 5.56 13.76 -0.61
C LEU A 280 6.20 13.31 0.71
N ILE A 281 6.84 12.14 0.73
CA ILE A 281 7.60 11.63 1.88
C ILE A 281 8.76 12.58 2.21
N CYS A 282 9.54 13.00 1.22
CA CYS A 282 10.68 13.89 1.45
C CYS A 282 10.25 15.29 1.92
N GLU A 283 9.16 15.83 1.39
CA GLU A 283 8.55 17.08 1.83
C GLU A 283 8.12 16.96 3.29
N THR A 284 7.37 15.92 3.63
CA THR A 284 6.91 15.64 5.00
C THR A 284 8.07 15.54 6.00
N LEU A 285 9.16 14.86 5.62
CA LEU A 285 10.36 14.77 6.46
C LEU A 285 11.07 16.11 6.60
N THR A 286 11.22 16.85 5.50
CA THR A 286 11.91 18.16 5.52
C THR A 286 11.16 19.12 6.43
N ASP A 287 9.84 19.22 6.29
CA ASP A 287 8.99 20.06 7.13
C ASP A 287 9.05 19.64 8.60
N ALA A 288 9.06 18.33 8.87
CA ALA A 288 9.21 17.82 10.23
C ALA A 288 10.58 18.19 10.83
N PHE A 289 11.66 18.08 10.07
CA PHE A 289 13.02 18.42 10.51
C PHE A 289 13.17 19.92 10.81
N GLU A 290 12.58 20.78 9.97
CA GLU A 290 12.58 22.23 10.16
C GLU A 290 11.76 22.62 11.39
N LYS A 291 10.60 21.98 11.61
CA LYS A 291 9.74 22.26 12.76
C LYS A 291 10.35 21.82 14.09
N ASN A 292 11.00 20.65 14.13
CA ASN A 292 11.67 20.17 15.32
C ASN A 292 12.84 19.23 14.95
N PRO A 293 14.10 19.64 15.22
CA PRO A 293 15.29 18.84 14.95
C PRO A 293 15.28 17.43 15.58
N MET A 294 14.48 17.20 16.63
CA MET A 294 14.32 15.86 17.22
C MET A 294 13.78 14.84 16.20
N TYR A 295 13.01 15.26 15.19
CA TYR A 295 12.54 14.34 14.14
C TYR A 295 13.67 13.78 13.28
N ILE A 296 14.81 14.48 13.17
CA ILE A 296 16.00 13.95 12.51
C ILE A 296 16.49 12.72 13.28
N ASP A 297 16.49 12.78 14.62
CA ASP A 297 16.91 11.67 15.48
C ASP A 297 15.95 10.49 15.36
N ARG A 298 14.64 10.77 15.35
CA ARG A 298 13.62 9.73 15.18
C ARG A 298 13.73 9.03 13.84
N PHE A 299 13.92 9.78 12.76
CA PHE A 299 14.09 9.19 11.44
C PHE A 299 15.42 8.42 11.32
N TYR A 300 16.48 8.93 11.93
CA TYR A 300 17.76 8.24 12.02
C TYR A 300 17.65 6.92 12.81
N ASP A 301 16.88 6.89 13.89
CA ASP A 301 16.58 5.67 14.65
C ASP A 301 15.85 4.62 13.79
N VAL A 302 14.91 5.03 12.92
CA VAL A 302 14.25 4.10 11.97
C VAL A 302 15.26 3.46 11.02
N ILE A 303 16.19 4.24 10.47
CA ILE A 303 17.25 3.72 9.58
C ILE A 303 18.13 2.73 10.34
N LYS A 304 18.54 3.07 11.57
CA LYS A 304 19.32 2.18 12.44
C LYS A 304 18.58 0.89 12.78
N GLN A 305 17.30 0.96 13.12
CA GLN A 305 16.47 -0.22 13.38
C GLN A 305 16.46 -1.16 12.16
N LYS A 306 16.38 -0.61 10.93
CA LYS A 306 16.47 -1.42 9.71
C LYS A 306 17.85 -2.05 9.54
N GLN A 307 18.92 -1.30 9.80
CA GLN A 307 20.31 -1.78 9.73
C GLN A 307 20.59 -2.94 10.69
N LEU A 308 20.01 -2.88 11.89
CA LEU A 308 20.15 -3.87 12.96
C LEU A 308 19.17 -5.03 12.88
N ASN A 309 18.36 -5.11 11.82
CA ASN A 309 17.36 -6.17 11.70
C ASN A 309 18.04 -7.52 11.44
N ILE A 310 18.23 -8.28 12.50
CA ILE A 310 18.84 -9.63 12.49
C ILE A 310 18.00 -10.62 11.67
N ASN A 311 16.68 -10.42 11.56
CA ASN A 311 15.80 -11.29 10.75
C ASN A 311 16.08 -11.18 9.24
N SER A 312 16.91 -10.21 8.82
CA SER A 312 17.40 -10.13 7.45
C SER A 312 18.59 -11.07 7.15
N LEU A 313 19.18 -11.69 8.18
CA LEU A 313 20.28 -12.64 8.04
C LEU A 313 19.75 -14.03 7.72
N VAL A 314 20.45 -14.72 6.81
CA VAL A 314 20.21 -16.13 6.50
C VAL A 314 21.29 -16.95 7.20
N PHE A 315 20.91 -17.68 8.23
CA PHE A 315 21.78 -18.57 8.99
C PHE A 315 21.80 -19.96 8.35
N GLU A 316 22.92 -20.66 8.48
CA GLU A 316 23.08 -22.08 8.13
C GLU A 316 22.17 -22.95 9.00
N LYS A 317 22.07 -22.62 10.30
CA LYS A 317 21.19 -23.31 11.26
C LYS A 317 20.07 -22.39 11.73
N ASN A 318 18.83 -22.76 11.40
CA ASN A 318 17.62 -21.98 11.69
C ASN A 318 17.37 -21.74 13.19
N ASN A 319 17.91 -22.59 14.08
CA ASN A 319 17.79 -22.46 15.53
C ASN A 319 18.93 -21.66 16.18
N PHE A 320 19.87 -21.10 15.41
CA PHE A 320 21.04 -20.37 15.94
C PHE A 320 20.65 -19.29 16.95
N LEU A 321 19.69 -18.42 16.62
CA LEU A 321 19.26 -17.34 17.50
C LEU A 321 18.64 -17.85 18.81
N ASP A 322 17.95 -19.00 18.75
CA ASP A 322 17.38 -19.64 19.94
C ASP A 322 18.47 -20.26 20.81
N GLN A 323 19.49 -20.89 20.21
CA GLN A 323 20.66 -21.40 20.93
C GLN A 323 21.47 -20.27 21.58
N LEU A 324 21.59 -19.13 20.89
CA LEU A 324 22.25 -17.95 21.43
C LEU A 324 21.52 -17.42 22.70
N LYS A 325 20.17 -17.48 22.71
CA LYS A 325 19.34 -17.08 23.86
C LYS A 325 19.49 -17.98 25.09
N LEU A 326 19.93 -19.22 24.91
CA LEU A 326 20.11 -20.15 26.04
C LEU A 326 21.21 -19.70 27.01
N GLY A 327 22.14 -18.83 26.59
CA GLY A 327 23.20 -18.32 27.47
C GLY A 327 22.68 -17.60 28.72
N GLN A 328 21.47 -17.05 28.68
CA GLN A 328 20.81 -16.41 29.84
C GLN A 328 20.31 -17.41 30.91
N ASN A 329 20.10 -18.67 30.54
CA ASN A 329 19.36 -19.66 31.32
C ASN A 329 20.26 -20.75 31.93
N GLN A 330 21.56 -20.48 32.09
CA GLN A 330 22.53 -21.48 32.54
C GLN A 330 22.53 -21.61 34.07
N SER A 331 22.51 -22.85 34.57
CA SER A 331 22.35 -23.17 36.00
C SER A 331 23.63 -23.14 36.84
N SER A 332 24.78 -23.29 36.20
CA SER A 332 26.11 -23.26 36.84
C SER A 332 27.14 -22.56 35.94
N LEU A 333 28.31 -22.20 36.49
CA LEU A 333 29.42 -21.65 35.72
C LEU A 333 29.90 -22.67 34.68
N GLU A 334 29.94 -23.94 35.07
CA GLU A 334 30.31 -25.06 34.23
C GLU A 334 29.34 -25.21 33.05
N ASP A 335 28.03 -25.12 33.29
CA ASP A 335 27.02 -25.16 32.24
C ASP A 335 27.15 -23.96 31.29
N TYR A 336 27.46 -22.78 31.83
CA TYR A 336 27.66 -21.58 31.02
C TYR A 336 28.87 -21.69 30.09
N LEU A 337 30.00 -22.17 30.61
CA LEU A 337 31.21 -22.38 29.81
C LEU A 337 31.03 -23.49 28.78
N GLU A 338 30.32 -24.56 29.14
CA GLU A 338 29.95 -25.64 28.21
C GLU A 338 29.01 -25.16 27.11
N TRP A 339 28.05 -24.28 27.43
CA TRP A 339 27.20 -23.63 26.45
C TRP A 339 28.01 -22.79 25.45
N ILE A 340 28.99 -21.98 25.91
CA ILE A 340 29.87 -21.20 25.02
C ILE A 340 30.62 -22.13 24.06
N GLU A 341 31.26 -23.17 24.61
CA GLU A 341 32.04 -24.13 23.82
C GLU A 341 31.19 -24.84 22.77
N LYS A 342 30.01 -25.32 23.16
CA LYS A 342 29.06 -25.96 22.25
C LYS A 342 28.52 -24.99 21.20
N LEU A 343 28.18 -23.77 21.59
CA LEU A 343 27.71 -22.71 20.66
C LEU A 343 28.76 -22.48 19.58
N MET A 344 30.02 -22.32 19.95
CA MET A 344 31.08 -22.04 18.98
C MET A 344 31.45 -23.26 18.14
N HIS A 345 31.38 -24.47 18.70
CA HIS A 345 31.62 -25.70 17.95
C HIS A 345 30.54 -25.94 16.89
N GLU A 346 29.27 -25.75 17.25
CA GLU A 346 28.15 -26.05 16.35
C GLU A 346 27.73 -24.88 15.45
N TYR A 347 27.95 -23.63 15.85
CA TYR A 347 27.38 -22.44 15.19
C TYR A 347 28.42 -21.38 14.82
N TYR A 348 29.70 -21.76 14.66
CA TYR A 348 30.80 -20.82 14.37
C TYR A 348 30.51 -19.88 13.18
N ASN A 349 30.06 -20.42 12.04
CA ASN A 349 29.80 -19.65 10.83
C ASN A 349 28.65 -18.66 11.02
N ASP A 350 27.57 -19.11 11.65
CA ASP A 350 26.40 -18.27 11.97
C ASP A 350 26.74 -17.18 12.96
N PHE A 351 27.58 -17.50 13.95
CA PHE A 351 28.12 -16.53 14.90
C PHE A 351 29.00 -15.48 14.20
N ILE A 352 29.87 -15.87 13.27
CA ILE A 352 30.65 -14.94 12.44
C ILE A 352 29.74 -14.02 11.64
N LEU A 353 28.71 -14.56 11.00
CA LEU A 353 27.74 -13.79 10.22
C LEU A 353 27.06 -12.74 11.11
N TYR A 354 26.56 -13.17 12.26
CA TYR A 354 25.91 -12.34 13.26
C TYR A 354 26.84 -11.26 13.83
N PHE A 355 28.06 -11.65 14.25
CA PHE A 355 29.07 -10.74 14.78
C PHE A 355 29.47 -9.69 13.75
N ASN A 356 29.71 -10.09 12.50
CA ASN A 356 30.04 -9.16 11.43
C ASN A 356 28.89 -8.20 11.12
N HIS A 357 27.63 -8.67 11.22
CA HIS A 357 26.47 -7.80 11.11
C HIS A 357 26.44 -6.74 12.20
N LEU A 358 26.62 -7.12 13.47
CA LEU A 358 26.69 -6.16 14.58
C LEU A 358 27.86 -5.17 14.44
N LYS A 359 29.05 -5.67 14.11
CA LYS A 359 30.27 -4.86 13.93
C LYS A 359 30.12 -3.84 12.80
N ARG A 360 29.55 -4.24 11.65
CA ARG A 360 29.25 -3.31 10.54
C ARG A 360 28.31 -2.19 10.94
N ASN A 361 27.46 -2.43 11.93
CA ASN A 361 26.50 -1.47 12.46
C ASN A 361 26.98 -0.78 13.75
N PHE A 362 28.28 -0.86 14.07
CA PHE A 362 28.89 -0.25 15.26
C PHE A 362 28.25 -0.70 16.57
N VAL A 363 27.63 -1.88 16.58
CA VAL A 363 27.13 -2.53 17.79
C VAL A 363 28.18 -3.51 18.26
N ASN A 364 28.68 -3.28 19.47
CA ASN A 364 29.57 -4.22 20.13
C ASN A 364 28.74 -5.41 20.58
N TYR A 365 29.05 -6.58 20.03
CA TYR A 365 28.52 -7.82 20.55
C TYR A 365 28.98 -8.04 21.99
N LYS A 366 28.08 -8.55 22.83
CA LYS A 366 28.41 -9.12 24.13
C LYS A 366 27.75 -10.49 24.23
N LEU A 367 28.48 -11.48 24.73
CA LEU A 367 27.88 -12.77 25.11
C LEU A 367 26.71 -12.53 26.05
N GLN A 368 25.75 -13.44 26.07
CA GLN A 368 24.66 -13.32 27.01
C GLN A 368 25.15 -13.69 28.42
N LYS A 369 24.98 -12.81 29.39
CA LYS A 369 25.26 -13.11 30.80
C LYS A 369 24.10 -13.92 31.41
N PRO A 370 24.36 -14.96 32.21
CA PRO A 370 23.32 -15.67 32.96
C PRO A 370 22.53 -14.74 33.90
N ASN A 371 21.21 -14.94 33.98
CA ASN A 371 20.30 -14.07 34.73
C ASN A 371 20.26 -14.36 36.25
N ASN A 372 20.79 -15.50 36.68
CA ASN A 372 20.64 -16.06 38.03
C ASN A 372 21.86 -15.82 38.95
N GLU A 373 22.69 -14.82 38.65
CA GLU A 373 23.91 -14.46 39.39
C GLU A 373 24.98 -15.56 39.52
N VAL A 374 24.80 -16.69 38.85
CA VAL A 374 25.74 -17.82 38.82
C VAL A 374 27.12 -17.41 38.28
N VAL A 375 27.15 -16.38 37.42
CA VAL A 375 28.38 -15.76 36.94
C VAL A 375 28.43 -14.31 37.44
N SER A 376 29.35 -14.03 38.36
CA SER A 376 29.60 -12.67 38.85
C SER A 376 30.05 -11.72 37.72
N ASP A 377 29.88 -10.41 37.88
CA ASP A 377 30.34 -9.44 36.87
C ASP A 377 31.82 -9.58 36.53
N LYS A 378 32.66 -9.79 37.56
CA LYS A 378 34.10 -9.97 37.36
C LYS A 378 34.42 -11.25 36.57
N MET A 379 33.74 -12.35 36.88
CA MET A 379 33.90 -13.61 36.14
C MET A 379 33.44 -13.45 34.70
N TYR A 380 32.29 -12.82 34.49
CA TYR A 380 31.74 -12.57 33.16
C TYR A 380 32.67 -11.72 32.29
N GLU A 381 33.22 -10.62 32.81
CA GLU A 381 34.20 -9.79 32.07
C GLU A 381 35.49 -10.56 31.75
N THR A 382 35.91 -11.46 32.65
CA THR A 382 37.07 -12.35 32.41
C THR A 382 36.76 -13.34 31.29
N ILE A 383 35.60 -13.99 31.34
CA ILE A 383 35.14 -14.96 30.33
C ILE A 383 35.00 -14.27 28.96
N LEU A 384 34.39 -13.08 28.91
CA LEU A 384 34.30 -12.26 27.70
C LEU A 384 35.68 -11.98 27.11
N SER A 385 36.64 -11.58 27.94
CA SER A 385 38.00 -11.29 27.47
C SER A 385 38.69 -12.51 26.87
N ILE A 386 38.50 -13.69 27.48
CA ILE A 386 39.04 -14.96 26.97
C ILE A 386 38.32 -15.35 25.66
N PHE A 387 36.99 -15.21 25.62
CA PHE A 387 36.20 -15.47 24.42
C PHE A 387 36.65 -14.57 23.25
N ASP A 388 36.79 -13.28 23.49
CA ASP A 388 37.21 -12.30 22.47
C ASP A 388 38.60 -12.62 21.94
N LEU A 389 39.52 -13.06 22.80
CA LEU A 389 40.85 -13.54 22.39
C LEU A 389 40.73 -14.75 21.46
N TYR A 390 39.92 -15.74 21.83
CA TYR A 390 39.73 -16.95 21.03
C TYR A 390 39.14 -16.63 19.68
N PHE A 391 38.09 -15.82 19.67
CA PHE A 391 37.35 -15.47 18.48
C PHE A 391 38.18 -14.59 17.53
N SER A 392 38.85 -13.55 18.06
CA SER A 392 39.66 -12.63 17.25
C SER A 392 40.90 -13.27 16.64
N GLU A 393 41.51 -14.24 17.33
CA GLU A 393 42.68 -14.98 16.85
C GLU A 393 42.33 -16.28 16.12
N THR A 394 41.04 -16.55 15.86
CA THR A 394 40.57 -17.78 15.20
C THR A 394 41.07 -19.07 15.87
N ARG A 395 41.17 -19.06 17.20
CA ARG A 395 41.57 -20.23 17.99
C ARG A 395 40.45 -21.26 18.01
N SER A 396 40.80 -22.55 18.11
CA SER A 396 39.81 -23.58 18.40
C SER A 396 39.19 -23.36 19.78
N PHE A 397 37.87 -23.47 19.85
CA PHE A 397 37.12 -23.49 21.10
C PHE A 397 37.18 -24.83 21.82
N ASP A 398 37.86 -25.84 21.27
CA ASP A 398 38.03 -27.12 21.96
C ASP A 398 38.81 -26.95 23.28
N GLY A 399 38.20 -27.47 24.35
CA GLY A 399 38.68 -27.35 25.72
C GLY A 399 38.62 -25.92 26.26
N PHE A 400 37.70 -25.09 25.74
CA PHE A 400 37.48 -23.72 26.22
C PHE A 400 37.01 -23.72 27.67
N LYS A 401 36.10 -24.63 28.04
CA LYS A 401 35.58 -24.80 29.39
C LYS A 401 36.69 -25.07 30.41
N GLU A 402 37.53 -26.08 30.19
CA GLU A 402 38.58 -26.46 31.14
C GLU A 402 39.62 -25.38 31.31
N LYS A 403 39.92 -24.64 30.24
CA LYS A 403 40.88 -23.52 30.30
C LYS A 403 40.30 -22.33 31.05
N CYS A 404 39.02 -22.01 30.85
CA CYS A 404 38.36 -20.96 31.61
C CYS A 404 38.26 -21.31 33.10
N LEU A 405 37.87 -22.54 33.45
CA LEU A 405 37.81 -22.97 34.85
C LEU A 405 39.16 -22.83 35.56
N LYS A 406 40.27 -23.24 34.92
CA LYS A 406 41.62 -23.08 35.48
C LYS A 406 42.08 -21.64 35.69
N ILE A 407 41.50 -20.68 34.97
CA ILE A 407 41.83 -19.24 35.09
C ILE A 407 40.94 -18.57 36.13
N LEU A 408 39.72 -19.10 36.33
CA LEU A 408 38.71 -18.56 37.24
C LEU A 408 38.81 -19.12 38.67
N GLU A 409 39.48 -20.27 38.85
CA GLU A 409 40.04 -20.74 40.14
C GLU A 409 41.10 -19.75 40.69
#